data_AF-A0A520ISW0-F1
#
_entry.id   AF-A0A520ISW0-F1
#
_cell.length_a   1.000
_cell.length_b   1.000
_cell.length_c   1.000
_cell.angle_alpha   90.00
_cell.angle_beta   90.00
_cell.angle_gamma   90.00
#
_symmetry.space_group_name_H-M   'P 1'
#
loop_
_entity.id
_entity.type
_entity.pdbx_description
1 polymer ?
#
loop_
_entity_poly.entity_id
_entity_poly.type
_entity_poly.pdbx_seq_one_letter_code
_entity_poly.pdbx_strand_id
1 'polypeptide(L)'
;MEATETLEDFYQNKFNRKYEGVNADLGHFNVFKMEECYLPGRPPIQYSRRDFYKITLMRGRHLYHYGDKTLEVNGSTLIFFNPNVPYTFERLTEDEGGYFCIFKDAFFAEHIRGSLKDLPMYSPQGKPAYVLT
;
A
#
# COMPACT_ATOMS: atom_id res chain seq x y z
N MET A 1 -11.08 17.66 -4.74
CA MET A 1 -9.85 16.86 -4.67
C MET A 1 -9.86 16.17 -3.32
N GLU A 2 -9.71 14.85 -3.27
CA GLU A 2 -9.57 14.18 -1.98
C GLU A 2 -8.25 14.57 -1.33
N ALA A 3 -8.27 14.71 0.00
CA ALA A 3 -7.07 15.04 0.77
C ALA A 3 -6.07 13.88 0.68
N THR A 4 -4.78 14.21 0.61
CA THR A 4 -3.72 13.20 0.69
C THR A 4 -3.61 12.74 2.14
N GLU A 5 -3.75 11.44 2.39
CA GLU A 5 -3.52 10.81 3.69
C GLU A 5 -2.00 10.79 3.93
N THR A 6 -1.54 11.53 4.94
CA THR A 6 -0.14 11.50 5.35
C THR A 6 0.19 10.21 6.09
N LEU A 7 1.47 9.92 6.27
CA LEU A 7 1.91 8.81 7.10
C LEU A 7 1.35 8.92 8.53
N GLU A 8 1.38 10.12 9.09
CA GLU A 8 0.86 10.44 10.41
C GLU A 8 -0.65 10.20 10.48
N ASP A 9 -1.39 10.66 9.46
CA ASP A 9 -2.83 10.42 9.34
C ASP A 9 -3.12 8.92 9.28
N PHE A 10 -2.33 8.15 8.53
CA PHE A 10 -2.49 6.71 8.42
C PHE A 10 -2.35 6.03 9.79
N TYR A 11 -1.30 6.33 10.56
CA TYR A 11 -1.13 5.75 11.90
C TYR A 11 -2.26 6.13 12.86
N GLN A 12 -2.65 7.40 12.84
CA GLN A 12 -3.68 7.90 13.73
C GLN A 12 -5.05 7.31 13.37
N ASN A 13 -5.44 7.34 12.10
CA ASN A 13 -6.76 6.92 11.65
C ASN A 13 -6.91 5.40 11.60
N LYS A 14 -5.89 4.65 11.17
CA LYS A 14 -5.97 3.19 11.05
C LYS A 14 -5.64 2.48 12.34
N PHE A 15 -4.71 2.98 13.12
CA PHE A 15 -4.21 2.28 14.30
C PHE A 15 -4.51 2.98 15.63
N ASN A 16 -4.95 4.25 15.61
CA ASN A 16 -5.05 5.11 16.81
C ASN A 16 -3.71 5.16 17.57
N ARG A 17 -2.62 5.25 16.81
CA ARG A 17 -1.25 5.33 17.33
C ARG A 17 -0.65 6.65 16.87
N LYS A 18 0.09 7.30 17.77
CA LYS A 18 0.97 8.40 17.36
C LYS A 18 2.10 7.82 16.51
N TYR A 19 2.49 8.59 15.50
CA TYR A 19 3.74 8.37 14.82
C TYR A 19 4.89 8.67 15.80
N GLU A 20 5.35 7.65 16.52
CA GLU A 20 6.59 7.71 17.28
C GLU A 20 7.71 7.27 16.32
N GLY A 21 8.62 8.20 16.02
CA GLY A 21 9.60 8.12 14.93
C GLY A 21 10.68 7.06 15.13
N VAL A 22 10.30 5.79 15.17
CA VAL A 22 11.21 4.69 14.87
C VAL A 22 11.56 4.85 13.38
N ASN A 23 12.78 5.29 13.09
CA ASN A 23 13.33 5.55 11.75
C ASN A 23 13.04 6.94 11.12
N ALA A 24 12.87 8.00 11.91
CA ALA A 24 12.79 9.36 11.36
C ALA A 24 14.04 9.73 10.51
N ASP A 25 15.22 9.22 10.90
CA ASP A 25 16.49 9.56 10.26
C ASP A 25 16.90 8.61 9.10
N LEU A 26 16.36 7.39 9.03
CA LEU A 26 16.73 6.34 8.06
C LEU A 26 15.66 6.11 6.97
N GLY A 27 14.60 6.91 6.99
CA GLY A 27 13.40 6.66 6.19
C GLY A 27 12.45 5.69 6.89
N HIS A 28 11.15 6.00 6.83
CA HIS A 28 10.11 5.18 7.43
C HIS A 28 9.98 3.83 6.71
N PHE A 29 9.85 2.73 7.48
CA PHE A 29 9.46 1.41 7.00
C PHE A 29 8.78 0.61 8.11
N ASN A 30 7.53 0.17 7.92
CA ASN A 30 6.83 -0.73 8.84
C ASN A 30 6.06 -1.81 8.08
N VAL A 31 5.87 -2.96 8.75
CA VAL A 31 5.07 -4.10 8.25
C VAL A 31 3.84 -4.29 9.13
N PHE A 32 2.72 -4.64 8.51
CA PHE A 32 1.43 -4.84 9.15
C PHE A 32 0.76 -6.09 8.60
N LYS A 33 -0.09 -6.71 9.43
CA LYS A 33 -1.00 -7.74 8.96
C LYS A 33 -2.28 -7.12 8.43
N MET A 34 -2.82 -7.63 7.33
CA MET A 34 -4.07 -7.13 6.77
C MET A 34 -5.27 -7.34 7.71
N GLU A 35 -5.32 -8.46 8.42
CA GLU A 35 -6.39 -8.80 9.38
C GLU A 35 -6.57 -7.74 10.49
N GLU A 36 -5.47 -7.09 10.91
CA GLU A 36 -5.49 -6.03 11.92
C GLU A 36 -6.23 -4.77 11.44
N CYS A 37 -6.29 -4.54 10.12
CA CYS A 37 -7.02 -3.43 9.52
C CYS A 37 -8.53 -3.66 9.44
N TYR A 38 -8.99 -4.91 9.61
CA TYR A 38 -10.40 -5.29 9.49
C TYR A 38 -11.05 -5.70 10.81
N LEU A 39 -10.33 -5.55 11.94
CA LEU A 39 -10.89 -5.81 13.27
C LEU A 39 -12.14 -4.95 13.52
N PRO A 40 -13.13 -5.46 14.30
CA PRO A 40 -14.30 -4.68 14.69
C PRO A 40 -13.92 -3.32 15.28
N GLY A 41 -14.57 -2.25 14.80
CA GLY A 41 -14.28 -0.87 15.23
C GLY A 41 -13.19 -0.17 14.43
N ARG A 42 -12.55 -0.82 13.44
CA ARG A 42 -11.65 -0.15 12.49
C ARG A 42 -12.42 0.53 11.35
N PRO A 43 -12.01 1.72 10.90
CA PRO A 43 -12.66 2.38 9.77
C PRO A 43 -12.41 1.61 8.47
N PRO A 44 -13.39 1.57 7.54
CA PRO A 44 -13.22 0.89 6.26
C PRO A 44 -12.01 1.44 5.48
N ILE A 45 -11.48 0.64 4.56
CA ILE A 45 -10.45 1.15 3.64
C ILE A 45 -11.13 2.16 2.72
N GLN A 46 -10.74 3.41 2.84
CA GLN A 46 -11.20 4.49 1.98
C GLN A 46 -10.24 4.63 0.80
N TYR A 47 -10.78 5.10 -0.31
CA TYR A 47 -9.98 5.64 -1.39
C TYR A 47 -9.14 6.79 -0.81
N SER A 48 -7.82 6.71 -0.95
CA SER A 48 -6.93 7.78 -0.50
C SER A 48 -5.71 7.84 -1.40
N ARG A 49 -5.31 9.07 -1.76
CA ARG A 49 -3.95 9.30 -2.20
C ARG A 49 -3.07 9.34 -0.96
N ARG A 50 -1.97 8.60 -0.96
CA ARG A 50 -1.05 8.50 0.18
C ARG A 50 0.27 9.14 -0.15
N ASP A 51 0.97 9.65 0.85
CA ASP A 51 2.29 10.26 0.66
C ASP A 51 3.46 9.28 0.91
N PHE A 52 3.16 7.98 0.98
CA PHE A 52 4.10 6.88 1.20
C PHE A 52 3.83 5.72 0.23
N TYR A 53 4.85 4.92 -0.03
CA TYR A 53 4.74 3.71 -0.85
C TYR A 53 4.19 2.56 -0.02
N LYS A 54 3.54 1.62 -0.69
CA LYS A 54 3.05 0.39 -0.07
C LYS A 54 3.37 -0.80 -0.96
N ILE A 55 3.74 -1.93 -0.35
CA ILE A 55 3.78 -3.24 -0.99
C ILE A 55 2.85 -4.14 -0.21
N THR A 56 1.92 -4.82 -0.88
CA THR A 56 0.96 -5.73 -0.24
C THR A 56 1.13 -7.12 -0.81
N LEU A 57 1.30 -8.09 0.08
CA LEU A 57 1.11 -9.50 -0.20
C LEU A 57 -0.28 -9.90 0.30
N MET A 58 -1.12 -10.36 -0.62
CA MET A 58 -2.49 -10.78 -0.31
C MET A 58 -2.85 -12.10 -0.94
N ARG A 59 -3.90 -12.72 -0.39
CA ARG A 59 -4.47 -13.98 -0.88
C ARG A 59 -5.94 -13.79 -1.20
N GLY A 60 -6.50 -14.65 -2.04
CA GLY A 60 -7.91 -14.56 -2.44
C GLY A 60 -8.12 -13.78 -3.73
N ARG A 61 -9.37 -13.43 -3.99
CA ARG A 61 -9.83 -12.81 -5.25
C ARG A 61 -10.25 -11.37 -5.04
N HIS A 62 -9.68 -10.47 -5.83
CA HIS A 62 -9.84 -9.02 -5.65
C HIS A 62 -9.85 -8.25 -6.96
N LEU A 63 -10.51 -7.09 -6.97
CA LEU A 63 -10.38 -6.09 -8.02
C LEU A 63 -9.51 -4.93 -7.53
N TYR A 64 -8.41 -4.72 -8.22
CA TYR A 64 -7.52 -3.59 -8.01
C TYR A 64 -7.80 -2.52 -9.06
N HIS A 65 -8.34 -1.39 -8.61
CA HIS A 65 -8.65 -0.24 -9.47
C HIS A 65 -7.56 0.81 -9.29
N TYR A 66 -6.88 1.19 -10.38
CA TYR A 66 -5.80 2.17 -10.34
C TYR A 66 -5.77 2.99 -11.63
N GLY A 67 -5.72 4.32 -11.49
CA GLY A 67 -5.89 5.20 -12.64
C GLY A 67 -7.20 4.92 -13.38
N ASP A 68 -7.12 4.59 -14.68
CA ASP A 68 -8.22 4.21 -15.57
C ASP A 68 -8.36 2.68 -15.76
N LYS A 69 -7.60 1.88 -15.00
CA LYS A 69 -7.50 0.42 -15.16
C LYS A 69 -8.14 -0.31 -13.98
N THR A 70 -8.70 -1.47 -14.28
CA THR A 70 -9.12 -2.45 -13.28
C THR A 70 -8.42 -3.78 -13.58
N LEU A 71 -7.80 -4.36 -12.56
CA LEU A 71 -7.15 -5.66 -12.64
C LEU A 71 -7.83 -6.62 -11.66
N GLU A 72 -8.33 -7.74 -12.17
CA GLU A 72 -8.70 -8.86 -11.33
C GLU A 72 -7.45 -9.67 -10.95
N VAL A 73 -7.25 -9.89 -9.66
CA VAL A 73 -6.18 -10.72 -9.11
C VAL A 73 -6.78 -11.87 -8.31
N ASN A 74 -6.21 -13.07 -8.43
CA ASN A 74 -6.69 -14.26 -7.76
C ASN A 74 -5.50 -15.09 -7.24
N GLY A 75 -5.59 -15.54 -5.99
CA GLY A 75 -4.55 -16.31 -5.31
C GLY A 75 -3.53 -15.43 -4.60
N SER A 76 -2.33 -15.95 -4.35
CA SER A 76 -1.25 -15.19 -3.71
C SER A 76 -0.72 -14.12 -4.67
N THR A 77 -0.87 -12.85 -4.33
CA THR A 77 -0.52 -11.73 -5.21
C THR A 77 0.29 -10.68 -4.46
N LEU A 78 1.36 -10.20 -5.10
CA LEU A 78 2.16 -9.07 -4.66
C LEU A 78 1.76 -7.82 -5.46
N ILE A 79 1.33 -6.75 -4.76
CA ILE A 79 0.87 -5.50 -5.36
C ILE A 79 1.68 -4.32 -4.81
N PHE A 80 2.13 -3.45 -5.72
CA PHE A 80 2.94 -2.27 -5.48
C PHE A 80 2.10 -1.01 -5.69
N PHE A 81 2.10 -0.12 -4.71
CA PHE A 81 1.29 1.10 -4.72
C PHE A 81 2.22 2.33 -4.69
N ASN A 82 1.96 3.29 -5.58
CA ASN A 82 2.70 4.55 -5.70
C ASN A 82 1.84 5.72 -5.17
N PRO A 83 2.42 6.64 -4.36
CA PRO A 83 1.79 7.90 -3.93
C PRO A 83 1.08 8.74 -5.01
N ASN A 84 1.50 8.61 -6.27
CA ASN A 84 1.04 9.43 -7.38
C ASN A 84 -0.13 8.82 -8.16
N VAL A 85 -0.47 7.56 -7.88
CA VAL A 85 -1.55 6.85 -8.56
C VAL A 85 -2.62 6.50 -7.53
N PRO A 86 -3.74 7.24 -7.51
CA PRO A 86 -4.88 6.86 -6.69
C PRO A 86 -5.35 5.45 -7.00
N TYR A 87 -5.78 4.72 -5.98
CA TYR A 87 -6.27 3.37 -6.14
C TYR A 87 -7.37 3.03 -5.14
N THR A 88 -8.29 2.17 -5.55
CA THR A 88 -9.24 1.51 -4.64
C THR A 88 -9.15 0.00 -4.81
N PHE A 89 -9.69 -0.70 -3.83
CA PHE A 89 -9.57 -2.14 -3.72
C PHE A 89 -10.92 -2.74 -3.35
N GLU A 90 -11.44 -3.61 -4.21
CA GLU A 90 -12.69 -4.33 -3.97
C GLU A 90 -12.36 -5.80 -3.69
N ARG A 91 -12.86 -6.30 -2.57
CA ARG A 91 -12.65 -7.69 -2.15
C ARG A 91 -13.80 -8.53 -2.67
N LEU A 92 -13.50 -9.57 -3.44
CA LEU A 92 -14.51 -10.47 -4.01
C LEU A 92 -14.70 -11.76 -3.20
N THR A 93 -13.73 -12.09 -2.34
CA THR A 93 -13.81 -13.23 -1.41
C THR A 93 -13.44 -12.76 0.00
N GLU A 94 -13.89 -13.49 1.03
CA GLU A 94 -13.33 -13.30 2.37
C GLU A 94 -11.83 -13.61 2.34
N ASP A 95 -11.02 -12.65 2.75
CA ASP A 95 -9.56 -12.70 2.70
C ASP A 95 -9.01 -13.78 3.63
N GLU A 96 -8.06 -14.60 3.15
CA GLU A 96 -7.27 -15.54 3.98
C GLU A 96 -6.04 -14.87 4.63
N GLY A 97 -6.11 -13.56 4.86
CA GLY A 97 -5.03 -12.76 5.46
C GLY A 97 -3.98 -12.26 4.46
N GLY A 98 -2.85 -11.79 5.00
CA GLY A 98 -1.79 -11.18 4.22
C GLY A 98 -1.03 -10.11 4.99
N TYR A 99 -0.04 -9.53 4.33
CA TYR A 99 0.84 -8.53 4.92
C TYR A 99 0.99 -7.35 3.99
N PHE A 100 1.22 -6.19 4.55
CA PHE A 100 1.71 -5.07 3.76
C PHE A 100 2.80 -4.34 4.51
N CYS A 101 3.75 -3.79 3.76
CA CYS A 101 4.66 -2.80 4.29
C CYS A 101 4.36 -1.42 3.69
N ILE A 102 4.65 -0.38 4.47
CA ILE A 102 4.63 0.99 3.99
C ILE A 102 5.99 1.61 4.26
N PHE A 103 6.42 2.53 3.39
CA PHE A 103 7.70 3.21 3.53
C PHE A 103 7.78 4.52 2.76
N LYS A 104 8.76 5.36 3.10
CA LYS A 104 9.09 6.61 2.40
C LYS A 104 10.26 6.39 1.43
N ASP A 105 10.35 7.26 0.41
CA ASP A 105 11.45 7.22 -0.59
C ASP A 105 12.84 7.14 0.05
N ALA A 106 13.04 7.87 1.16
CA ALA A 106 14.30 7.92 1.90
C ALA A 106 14.83 6.54 2.33
N PHE A 107 13.95 5.57 2.60
CA PHE A 107 14.34 4.23 3.05
C PHE A 107 15.16 3.48 1.98
N PHE A 108 14.93 3.75 0.69
CA PHE A 108 15.64 3.10 -0.42
C PHE A 108 16.64 4.01 -1.12
N ALA A 109 16.79 5.26 -0.68
CA ALA A 109 17.58 6.27 -1.38
C ALA A 109 19.05 5.86 -1.58
N GLU A 110 19.64 5.10 -0.66
CA GLU A 110 21.03 4.63 -0.75
C GLU A 110 21.19 3.30 -1.50
N HIS A 111 20.09 2.57 -1.71
CA HIS A 111 20.12 1.21 -2.26
C HIS A 111 19.65 1.13 -3.72
N ILE A 112 18.99 2.17 -4.22
CA ILE A 112 18.48 2.23 -5.59
C ILE A 112 19.20 3.34 -6.36
N ARG A 113 19.75 2.98 -7.52
CA ARG A 113 20.26 3.98 -8.47
C ARG A 113 19.06 4.61 -9.20
N GLY A 114 18.63 5.79 -8.76
CA GLY A 114 17.52 6.54 -9.36
C GLY A 114 16.31 6.65 -8.44
N SER A 115 15.13 6.93 -9.00
CA SER A 115 13.90 7.05 -8.21
C SER A 115 13.14 5.71 -8.19
N LEU A 116 12.48 5.41 -7.07
CA LEU A 116 11.51 4.31 -7.01
C LEU A 116 10.46 4.41 -8.12
N LYS A 117 10.09 5.62 -8.51
CA LYS A 117 9.11 5.90 -9.59
C LYS A 117 9.54 5.38 -10.96
N ASP A 118 10.84 5.20 -11.16
CA ASP A 118 11.40 4.71 -12.42
C ASP A 118 11.29 3.18 -12.54
N LEU A 119 11.01 2.49 -11.44
CA LEU A 119 10.85 1.04 -11.46
C LEU A 119 9.50 0.65 -12.10
N PRO A 120 9.45 -0.43 -12.92
CA PRO A 120 8.24 -0.84 -13.63
C PRO A 120 7.03 -1.13 -12.74
N MET A 121 7.24 -1.52 -11.47
CA MET A 121 6.13 -1.77 -10.53
C MET A 121 5.54 -0.51 -9.90
N TYR A 122 6.24 0.62 -9.96
CA TYR A 122 5.78 1.90 -9.43
C TYR A 122 5.44 2.92 -10.52
N SER A 123 5.90 2.70 -11.75
CA SER A 123 5.53 3.55 -12.89
C SER A 123 4.01 3.52 -13.13
N PRO A 124 3.34 4.67 -13.36
CA PRO A 124 1.90 4.73 -13.63
C PRO A 124 1.45 3.88 -14.83
N GLN A 125 2.34 3.69 -15.81
CA GLN A 125 2.07 2.91 -17.02
C GLN A 125 2.56 1.46 -16.91
N GLY A 126 3.22 1.12 -15.80
CA GLY A 126 3.85 -0.16 -15.57
C GLY A 126 2.88 -1.24 -15.06
N LYS A 127 3.45 -2.32 -14.54
CA LYS A 127 2.73 -3.48 -14.01
C LYS A 127 2.87 -3.50 -12.48
N PRO A 128 1.84 -3.06 -11.73
CA PRO A 128 1.91 -2.96 -10.28
C PRO A 128 1.60 -4.27 -9.54
N ALA A 129 1.06 -5.30 -10.22
CA ALA A 129 0.59 -6.52 -9.57
C ALA A 129 1.18 -7.79 -10.22
N TYR A 130 1.57 -8.73 -9.36
CA TYR A 130 2.24 -9.97 -9.74
C TYR A 130 1.61 -11.13 -8.97
N VAL A 131 1.02 -12.08 -9.69
CA VAL A 131 0.55 -13.34 -9.12
C VAL A 131 1.76 -14.21 -8.83
N LEU A 132 1.81 -14.79 -7.63
CA LEU A 132 2.85 -15.67 -7.15
C LEU A 132 2.41 -17.13 -7.38
N THR A 133 3.29 -17.92 -8.00
CA THR A 133 3.12 -19.35 -8.27
C THR A 133 3.72 -20.21 -7.18
#